data_AF-A0A4R0XQS4-F1
#
_entry.id   AF-A0A4R0XQS4-F1
#
_cell.length_a   1.000
_cell.length_b   1.000
_cell.length_c   1.000
_cell.angle_alpha   90.00
_cell.angle_beta   90.00
_cell.angle_gamma   90.00
#
_symmetry.space_group_name_H-M   'P 1'
#
loop_
_entity.id
_entity.type
_entity.pdbx_description
1 polymer ?
#
loop_
_entity_poly.entity_id
_entity_poly.type
_entity_poly.pdbx_seq_one_letter_code
_entity_poly.pdbx_strand_id
1 'polypeptide(L)' 'MNTSHNYVKQIKNAKRGGYTPTIAKDINKHKVQKAIRLIEQWRKLADELKPQMQIDMALTLEECAEDLYQILRNK' A
#
# COMPACT_ATOMS: atom_id res chain seq x y z
N MET A 1 9.28 10.86 24.39
CA MET A 1 8.16 9.90 24.19
C MET A 1 7.63 9.47 25.55
N ASN A 2 6.32 9.58 25.77
CA ASN A 2 5.67 9.53 27.09
C ASN A 2 5.33 8.08 27.51
N THR A 3 6.34 7.19 27.51
CA THR A 3 6.20 5.75 27.82
C THR A 3 5.69 5.49 29.24
N SER A 4 6.10 6.33 30.19
CA SER A 4 5.67 6.24 31.60
C SER A 4 4.16 6.43 31.78
N HIS A 5 3.56 7.43 31.11
CA HIS A 5 2.11 7.68 31.18
C HIS A 5 1.26 6.51 30.66
N ASN A 6 1.75 5.82 29.62
CA ASN A 6 1.07 4.66 29.06
C ASN A 6 1.18 3.43 29.96
N TYR A 7 2.34 3.23 30.61
CA TYR A 7 2.53 2.15 31.57
C TYR A 7 1.60 2.29 32.79
N VAL A 8 1.50 3.48 33.36
CA VAL A 8 0.62 3.76 34.51
C VAL A 8 -0.86 3.50 34.18
N LYS A 9 -1.32 3.85 32.98
CA LYS A 9 -2.69 3.58 32.52
C LYS A 9 -2.96 2.08 32.36
N GLN A 10 -1.99 1.31 31.82
CA GLN A 10 -2.12 -0.14 31.67
C GLN A 10 -2.24 -0.84 33.03
N ILE A 11 -1.41 -0.47 34.00
CA ILE A 11 -1.47 -1.01 35.37
C ILE A 11 -2.80 -0.66 36.05
N LYS A 12 -3.30 0.58 35.88
CA LYS A 12 -4.60 0.99 36.43
C LYS A 12 -5.78 0.22 35.82
N ASN A 13 -5.75 -0.06 34.52
CA ASN A 13 -6.79 -0.83 33.83
C ASN A 13 -6.76 -2.31 34.26
N ALA A 14 -5.57 -2.91 34.31
CA ALA A 14 -5.39 -4.28 34.80
C ALA A 14 -5.88 -4.45 36.25
N LYS A 15 -5.58 -3.49 37.14
CA LYS A 15 -6.06 -3.49 38.54
C LYS A 15 -7.57 -3.32 38.69
N ARG A 16 -8.27 -2.74 37.70
CA ARG A 16 -9.73 -2.56 37.68
C ARG A 16 -10.49 -3.75 37.09
N GLY A 17 -9.81 -4.86 36.78
CA GLY A 17 -10.39 -6.01 36.08
C GLY A 17 -10.64 -5.77 34.59
N GLY A 18 -10.28 -4.59 34.08
CA GLY A 18 -10.45 -4.20 32.68
C GLY A 18 -9.22 -4.60 31.87
N TYR A 19 -9.30 -5.75 31.22
CA TYR A 19 -8.45 -6.20 30.11
C TYR A 19 -6.94 -5.89 30.22
N THR A 20 -6.14 -6.88 30.61
CA THR A 20 -4.68 -6.82 30.51
C THR A 20 -4.26 -7.04 29.05
N PRO A 21 -3.65 -6.05 28.36
CA PRO A 21 -3.10 -6.27 27.02
C PRO A 21 -1.98 -7.33 27.10
N THR A 22 -2.15 -8.41 26.35
CA THR A 22 -1.13 -9.45 26.23
C THR A 22 -0.09 -9.05 25.19
N ILE A 23 1.18 -9.39 25.40
CA ILE A 23 2.31 -9.16 24.48
C ILE A 23 1.96 -9.59 23.03
N ALA A 24 1.23 -10.69 22.88
CA ALA A 24 0.76 -11.18 21.57
C ALA A 24 -0.15 -10.18 20.81
N LYS A 25 -1.03 -9.44 21.52
CA LYS A 25 -1.93 -8.45 20.91
C LYS A 25 -1.17 -7.23 20.40
N ASP A 26 -0.20 -6.75 21.18
CA ASP A 26 0.62 -5.60 20.78
C ASP A 26 1.54 -5.96 19.61
N ILE A 27 2.12 -7.16 19.61
CA ILE A 27 2.88 -7.69 18.46
C ILE A 27 1.99 -7.77 17.22
N ASN A 28 0.76 -8.28 17.35
CA ASN A 28 -0.17 -8.36 16.23
C ASN A 28 -0.57 -6.99 15.69
N LYS A 29 -0.81 -6.01 16.58
CA LYS A 29 -1.07 -4.62 16.19
C LYS A 29 0.07 -4.03 15.37
N HIS A 30 1.32 -4.22 15.82
CA HIS A 30 2.49 -3.73 15.08
C HIS A 30 2.67 -4.43 13.72
N LYS A 31 2.41 -5.73 13.63
CA LYS A 31 2.43 -6.46 12.35
C LYS A 31 1.37 -5.94 11.38
N VAL A 32 0.14 -5.73 11.85
CA VAL A 32 -0.95 -5.15 11.04
C VAL A 32 -0.59 -3.75 10.57
N GLN A 33 -0.04 -2.90 11.45
CA GLN A 33 0.41 -1.56 11.06
C GLN A 33 1.53 -1.58 10.01
N LYS A 34 2.48 -2.51 10.11
CA LYS A 34 3.53 -2.69 9.08
C LYS A 34 2.92 -3.12 7.74
N ALA A 35 1.98 -4.07 7.75
CA ALA A 35 1.32 -4.52 6.53
C ALA A 35 0.55 -3.40 5.85
N ILE A 36 -0.19 -2.57 6.60
CA ILE A 36 -0.91 -1.41 6.06
C ILE A 36 0.05 -0.43 5.38
N ARG A 37 1.18 -0.10 6.02
CA ARG A 37 2.19 0.79 5.42
C ARG A 37 2.78 0.24 4.12
N LEU A 38 3.04 -1.07 4.06
CA LEU A 38 3.53 -1.72 2.85
C LEU A 38 2.50 -1.64 1.71
N ILE A 39 1.22 -1.86 2.02
CA ILE A 39 0.12 -1.73 1.04
C ILE A 39 0.04 -0.29 0.51
N GLU A 40 0.17 0.72 1.37
CA GLU A 40 0.17 2.14 0.94
C GLU A 40 1.35 2.46 0.03
N GLN A 41 2.56 1.98 0.35
CA GLN A 41 3.73 2.13 -0.50
C GLN A 41 3.55 1.46 -1.86
N TRP A 42 2.98 0.26 -1.90
CA TRP A 42 2.67 -0.45 -3.14
C TRP A 42 1.65 0.29 -3.99
N ARG A 43 0.60 0.85 -3.38
CA ARG A 43 -0.39 1.68 -4.09
C ARG A 43 0.26 2.91 -4.72
N LYS A 44 1.13 3.60 -3.98
CA LYS A 44 1.87 4.76 -4.48
C LYS A 44 2.76 4.39 -5.67
N LEU A 45 3.50 3.29 -5.57
CA LEU A 45 4.33 2.79 -6.66
C LEU A 45 3.49 2.45 -7.91
N ALA A 46 2.34 1.80 -7.73
CA ALA A 46 1.45 1.49 -8.84
C ALA A 46 0.89 2.77 -9.51
N ASP A 47 0.56 3.80 -8.72
CA ASP A 47 0.11 5.08 -9.25
C ASP A 47 1.23 5.83 -10.00
N GLU A 48 2.48 5.71 -9.56
CA GLU A 48 3.65 6.26 -10.27
C GLU A 48 3.94 5.50 -11.58
N LEU A 49 3.67 4.19 -11.64
CA LEU A 49 3.87 3.35 -12.83
C LEU A 49 2.74 3.48 -13.86
N LYS A 50 1.52 3.87 -13.43
CA LYS A 50 0.36 4.01 -14.32
C LYS A 50 0.62 4.91 -15.54
N PRO A 51 1.19 6.12 -15.40
CA PRO A 51 1.52 6.97 -16.55
C PRO A 51 2.49 6.31 -17.52
N GLN A 52 3.51 5.62 -17.02
CA GLN A 52 4.48 4.92 -17.87
C GLN A 52 3.78 3.82 -18.68
N MET A 53 2.95 3.01 -18.03
CA MET A 53 2.17 1.97 -18.72
C MET A 53 1.18 2.54 -19.75
N GLN A 54 0.61 3.72 -19.48
CA GLN A 54 -0.26 4.41 -20.44
C GLN A 54 0.53 4.91 -21.65
N ILE A 55 1.76 5.41 -21.45
CA ILE A 55 2.65 5.82 -22.53
C ILE A 55 3.06 4.61 -23.38
N ASP A 56 3.49 3.53 -22.74
CA ASP A 56 3.90 2.30 -23.44
C ASP A 56 2.74 1.74 -24.30
N MET A 57 1.52 1.75 -23.75
CA MET A 57 0.32 1.30 -24.48
C MET A 57 -0.04 2.23 -25.64
N ALA A 58 0.09 3.54 -25.47
CA ALA A 58 -0.16 4.51 -26.53
C ALA A 58 0.82 4.35 -27.69
N LEU A 59 2.11 4.11 -27.39
CA LEU A 59 3.13 3.84 -28.41
C LEU A 59 2.80 2.57 -29.21
N THR A 60 2.47 1.47 -28.53
CA THR A 60 2.10 0.22 -29.23
C THR A 60 0.86 0.38 -30.11
N LEU A 61 -0.13 1.16 -29.66
CA LEU A 61 -1.33 1.44 -30.45
C LEU A 61 -1.02 2.28 -31.69
N GLU A 62 -0.12 3.27 -31.57
CA GLU A 62 0.33 4.09 -32.69
C GLU A 62 1.10 3.26 -33.73
N GLU A 63 2.01 2.39 -33.28
CA GLU A 63 2.73 1.46 -34.16
C GLU A 63 1.76 0.55 -34.93
N CYS A 64 0.76 -0.01 -34.25
CA CYS A 64 -0.27 -0.83 -34.87
C CYS A 64 -1.14 -0.02 -35.87
N ALA A 65 -1.44 1.23 -35.56
CA ALA A 65 -2.20 2.11 -36.45
C ALA A 65 -1.41 2.44 -37.72
N GLU A 66 -0.11 2.72 -37.60
CA GLU A 66 0.78 2.97 -38.73
C GLU A 66 0.92 1.73 -39.61
N ASP A 67 1.14 0.55 -39.02
CA ASP A 67 1.20 -0.71 -39.75
C ASP A 67 -0.07 -0.97 -40.57
N LEU A 68 -1.25 -0.77 -39.95
CA LEU A 68 -2.53 -0.89 -40.64
C LEU A 68 -2.67 0.14 -41.76
N TYR A 69 -2.23 1.38 -41.54
CA TYR A 69 -2.26 2.43 -42.56
C TYR A 69 -1.41 2.05 -43.77
N GLN A 70 -0.21 1.53 -43.56
CA GLN A 70 0.68 1.07 -44.64
C GLN A 70 0.09 -0.11 -45.42
N ILE A 71 -0.53 -1.07 -44.72
CA ILE A 71 -1.22 -2.20 -45.37
C ILE A 71 -2.37 -1.71 -46.25
N LEU A 72 -3.14 -0.72 -45.79
CA LEU A 72 -4.27 -0.17 -46.54
C LEU A 72 -3.84 0.70 -47.71
N ARG A 73 -2.71 1.41 -47.61
CA ARG A 73 -2.19 2.30 -48.67
C ARG A 73 -1.45 1.55 -49.77
N ASN A 74 -0.91 0.36 -49.49
CA ASN A 74 -0.20 -0.47 -50.45
C ASN A 74 -1.13 -1.43 -51.24
N LYS A 75 -2.46 -1.24 -51.15
CA LYS A 75 -3.47 -1.85 -52.02
C LYS A 75 -3.97 -0.84 -53.05
#